data_AF-S6TBI8-F1
#
_entry.id   AF-S6TBI8-F1
#
_cell.length_a   1.000
_cell.length_b   1.000
_cell.length_c   1.000
_cell.angle_alpha   90.00
_cell.angle_beta   90.00
_cell.angle_gamma   90.00
#
_symmetry.space_group_name_H-M   'P 1'
#
loop_
_entity.id
_entity.type
_entity.pdbx_description
1 polymer ?
#
loop_
_entity_poly.entity_id
_entity_poly.type
_entity_poly.pdbx_seq_one_letter_code
_entity_poly.pdbx_strand_id
1 'polypeptide(L)'
;MAVPQLYTRIVRWLSGKSKRLFRQNPGYAAPILIGLLPDDPQWGEQGLLPMELAYDPLPVQIPAWNYDAMISYQVELQVYWDASTLVYEKVWPGADFPTLPPDDLRFDLPVRYLLPGTHVMHYQVREWTGNVGGSKLRPVTIDLTAPVLAANQGPLKFDTSRITSEYLASHDDSVSATIESYRGGAPGDAVTWYWSRDPFAFSDDDIVSTRFLGAQEIGNSVTLVFTGDMMRARGDGVRYAFYFLTDRAGNASSYSLRVRLDVAAQPVPRVLPPPRIKGASGSASYSTLNPLNATNGAIVTIPAEADIRPGESIAVQWAEPGSTGAYRTDQPEAANPLEFRIPAGRIPQHFGKTLPVYYEVTEPGVEEPHVSNRHTLSVSRISGFPVVQCDKVSGGRLALSSIAEGGRALFTLDSWPFKGTDQFVNIEVRGVNDADQLLIVPVLSEHPVPSTGSTMSAGHINKVDLQRFKVGAQLDIRVRVSFDQKLSWQTFPSLTPTLYS
;
A
#
# COMPACT_ATOMS: atom_id res chain seq x y z
N MET A 1 17.22 -61.69 25.44
CA MET A 1 17.28 -61.60 26.91
C MET A 1 17.77 -60.20 27.25
N ALA A 2 16.90 -59.34 27.78
CA ALA A 2 17.20 -57.91 27.92
C ALA A 2 18.26 -57.68 29.02
N VAL A 3 19.25 -56.82 28.73
CA VAL A 3 20.36 -56.42 29.62
C VAL A 3 19.92 -56.08 31.07
N PRO A 4 18.74 -55.49 31.34
CA PRO A 4 18.27 -55.23 32.70
C PRO A 4 18.05 -56.52 33.52
N GLN A 5 17.51 -57.58 32.92
CA GLN A 5 17.15 -58.81 33.65
C GLN A 5 18.36 -59.65 34.07
N LEU A 6 19.45 -59.59 33.30
CA LEU A 6 20.72 -60.22 33.69
C LEU A 6 21.38 -59.47 34.85
N TYR A 7 21.33 -58.13 34.84
CA TYR A 7 21.85 -57.28 35.91
C TYR A 7 21.12 -57.52 37.24
N THR A 8 19.79 -57.56 37.24
CA THR A 8 18.98 -57.81 38.45
C THR A 8 19.25 -59.19 39.05
N ARG A 9 19.53 -60.21 38.22
CA ARG A 9 19.87 -61.57 38.69
C ARG A 9 21.27 -61.64 39.30
N ILE A 10 22.26 -60.93 38.75
CA ILE A 10 23.64 -60.94 39.23
C ILE A 10 23.79 -60.14 40.53
N VAL A 11 23.14 -58.98 40.64
CA VAL A 11 23.21 -58.11 41.83
C VAL A 11 22.51 -58.74 43.05
N ARG A 12 21.50 -59.60 42.84
CA ARG A 12 20.81 -60.35 43.91
C ARG A 12 21.72 -61.32 44.69
N TRP A 13 22.85 -61.75 44.13
CA TRP A 13 23.74 -62.76 44.72
C TRP A 13 25.07 -62.22 45.28
N LEU A 14 25.28 -60.89 45.25
CA LEU A 14 26.53 -60.24 45.66
C LEU A 14 26.46 -59.65 47.08
N SER A 15 27.53 -59.83 47.87
CA SER A 15 27.69 -59.22 49.20
C SER A 15 28.00 -57.72 49.11
N GLY A 16 27.74 -56.97 50.19
CA GLY A 16 27.69 -55.49 50.18
C GLY A 16 28.92 -54.75 49.64
N LYS A 17 30.10 -55.37 49.58
CA LYS A 17 31.30 -54.76 49.00
C LYS A 17 31.37 -54.89 47.46
N SER A 18 30.81 -55.95 46.87
CA SER A 18 30.86 -56.21 45.43
C SER A 18 29.71 -55.59 44.63
N LYS A 19 28.63 -55.14 45.28
CA LYS A 19 27.57 -54.32 44.64
C LYS A 19 28.07 -52.96 44.15
N ARG A 20 29.09 -52.38 44.81
CA ARG A 20 29.68 -51.06 44.47
C ARG A 20 30.40 -51.02 43.11
N LEU A 21 30.80 -52.17 42.57
CA LEU A 21 31.53 -52.28 41.29
C LEU A 21 30.62 -52.17 40.05
N PHE A 22 29.30 -52.14 40.23
CA PHE A 22 28.32 -52.09 39.14
C PHE A 22 27.33 -50.92 39.34
N ARG A 23 27.84 -49.68 39.38
CA ARG A 23 27.01 -48.47 39.35
C ARG A 23 26.50 -48.23 37.92
N GLN A 24 25.22 -48.42 37.68
CA GLN A 24 24.56 -47.83 36.51
C GLN A 24 24.23 -46.37 36.85
N ASN A 25 24.47 -45.45 35.92
CA ASN A 25 23.92 -44.11 35.98
C ASN A 25 22.67 -44.09 35.07
N PRO A 26 21.46 -44.31 35.61
CA PRO A 26 20.25 -44.49 34.81
C PRO A 26 19.86 -43.23 34.01
N GLY A 27 20.43 -42.06 34.32
CA GLY A 27 20.29 -40.84 33.52
C GLY A 27 18.85 -40.36 33.47
N TYR A 28 18.24 -40.11 34.63
CA TYR A 28 16.83 -39.75 34.71
C TYR A 28 16.50 -38.45 33.97
N ALA A 29 15.25 -38.30 33.51
CA ALA A 29 14.80 -37.08 32.87
C ALA A 29 14.90 -35.88 33.82
N ALA A 30 15.14 -34.69 33.27
CA ALA A 30 15.25 -33.47 34.05
C ALA A 30 13.92 -33.14 34.76
N PRO A 31 13.94 -32.45 35.92
CA PRO A 31 12.75 -31.82 36.48
C PRO A 31 12.02 -30.96 35.46
N ILE A 32 10.69 -30.93 35.53
CA ILE A 32 9.84 -30.03 34.76
C ILE A 32 9.42 -28.91 35.71
N LEU A 33 9.82 -27.69 35.40
CA LEU A 33 9.34 -26.50 36.10
C LEU A 33 8.27 -25.84 35.24
N ILE A 34 7.07 -25.69 35.79
CA ILE A 34 5.90 -25.21 35.07
C ILE A 34 5.94 -23.68 35.07
N GLY A 35 5.80 -23.07 33.89
CA GLY A 35 5.78 -21.61 33.73
C GLY A 35 7.07 -21.01 33.14
N LEU A 36 8.15 -21.79 32.97
CA LEU A 36 9.32 -21.31 32.24
C LEU A 36 8.99 -21.06 30.77
N LEU A 37 9.55 -20.00 30.20
CA LEU A 37 9.44 -19.71 28.77
C LEU A 37 10.10 -20.80 27.94
N PRO A 38 9.59 -21.08 26.72
CA PRO A 38 10.23 -22.01 25.80
C PRO A 38 11.66 -21.57 25.45
N ASP A 39 12.57 -22.54 25.52
CA ASP A 39 13.95 -22.40 25.06
C ASP A 39 13.99 -22.34 23.54
N ASP A 40 14.69 -21.35 22.97
CA ASP A 40 14.87 -21.21 21.52
C ASP A 40 16.31 -20.74 21.23
N PRO A 41 17.05 -21.39 20.32
CA PRO A 41 18.44 -21.04 20.00
C PRO A 41 18.66 -19.61 19.52
N GLN A 42 17.61 -18.91 19.07
CA GLN A 42 17.74 -17.50 18.67
C GLN A 42 17.93 -16.56 19.88
N TRP A 43 17.66 -17.06 21.09
CA TRP A 43 17.82 -16.32 22.35
C TRP A 43 19.00 -16.84 23.17
N GLY A 44 19.62 -15.95 23.95
CA GLY A 44 20.80 -16.28 24.76
C GLY A 44 20.50 -17.01 26.07
N GLU A 45 19.22 -17.12 26.45
CA GLU A 45 18.79 -17.56 27.78
C GLU A 45 18.00 -18.87 27.73
N GLN A 46 18.21 -19.71 28.74
CA GLN A 46 17.53 -21.00 28.89
C GLN A 46 16.81 -21.08 30.24
N GLY A 47 15.64 -21.72 30.24
CA GLY A 47 14.81 -21.90 31.43
C GLY A 47 14.40 -20.56 32.05
N LEU A 48 14.14 -19.54 31.23
CA LEU A 48 13.79 -18.20 31.71
C LEU A 48 12.43 -18.22 32.39
N LEU A 49 12.38 -17.77 33.65
CA LEU A 49 11.14 -17.59 34.39
C LEU A 49 10.57 -16.19 34.10
N PRO A 50 9.31 -16.07 33.64
CA PRO A 50 8.64 -14.77 33.55
C PRO A 50 8.65 -14.05 34.91
N MET A 51 8.96 -12.75 34.90
CA MET A 51 9.04 -11.89 36.07
C MET A 51 7.76 -11.96 36.91
N GLU A 52 6.59 -12.02 36.27
CA GLU A 52 5.30 -12.11 36.97
C GLU A 52 5.17 -13.38 37.83
N LEU A 53 5.86 -14.47 37.46
CA LEU A 53 5.86 -15.74 38.20
C LEU A 53 6.98 -15.81 39.24
N ALA A 54 7.95 -14.90 39.24
CA ALA A 54 9.09 -14.93 40.14
C ALA A 54 8.73 -14.62 41.61
N TYR A 55 7.51 -14.15 41.85
CA TYR A 55 6.99 -13.82 43.18
C TYR A 55 6.02 -14.87 43.74
N ASP A 56 5.73 -15.91 42.96
CA ASP A 56 4.86 -17.02 43.36
C ASP A 56 5.66 -18.32 43.53
N PRO A 57 5.22 -19.26 44.40
CA PRO A 57 5.84 -20.58 44.48
C PRO A 57 5.87 -21.26 43.10
N LEU A 58 7.04 -21.72 42.66
CA LEU A 58 7.23 -22.27 41.32
C LEU A 58 6.87 -23.76 41.28
N PRO A 59 5.84 -24.20 40.53
CA PRO A 59 5.45 -25.59 40.52
C PRO A 59 6.49 -26.47 39.82
N VAL A 60 6.91 -27.53 40.50
CA VAL A 60 7.90 -28.50 40.02
C VAL A 60 7.24 -29.87 39.90
N GLN A 61 7.50 -30.54 38.79
CA GLN A 61 7.14 -31.92 38.56
C GLN A 61 8.37 -32.76 38.25
N ILE A 62 8.54 -33.84 39.00
CA ILE A 62 9.55 -34.86 38.74
C ILE A 62 8.95 -35.90 37.78
N PRO A 63 9.57 -36.17 36.61
CA PRO A 63 9.10 -37.22 35.73
C PRO A 63 9.14 -38.58 36.44
N ALA A 64 8.03 -39.32 36.39
CA ALA A 64 7.99 -40.67 36.93
C ALA A 64 9.03 -41.56 36.24
N TRP A 65 9.73 -42.38 37.01
CA TRP A 65 10.71 -43.35 36.51
C TRP A 65 10.26 -44.77 36.81
N ASN A 66 10.89 -45.73 36.15
CA ASN A 66 10.62 -47.15 36.39
C ASN A 66 11.08 -47.54 37.79
N TYR A 67 10.13 -48.02 38.59
CA TYR A 67 10.28 -48.36 40.00
C TYR A 67 10.15 -49.88 40.19
N ASP A 68 11.11 -50.52 40.87
CA ASP A 68 11.02 -51.93 41.27
C ASP A 68 10.63 -52.02 42.75
N ALA A 69 9.39 -52.42 43.01
CA ALA A 69 8.77 -52.49 44.34
C ALA A 69 9.28 -53.71 45.13
N MET A 70 10.55 -53.67 45.56
CA MET A 70 11.07 -54.68 46.49
C MET A 70 10.68 -54.33 47.93
N ILE A 71 9.88 -55.22 48.52
CA ILE A 71 9.18 -55.09 49.81
C ILE A 71 10.11 -54.76 51.00
N SER A 72 11.43 -55.04 50.91
CA SER A 72 12.36 -54.93 52.04
C SER A 72 13.24 -53.67 52.09
N TYR A 73 13.04 -52.66 51.22
CA TYR A 73 13.91 -51.47 51.16
C TYR A 73 13.14 -50.16 50.91
N GLN A 74 13.74 -49.03 51.29
CA GLN A 74 13.21 -47.68 51.05
C GLN A 74 13.80 -47.10 49.77
N VAL A 75 12.98 -46.37 49.01
CA VAL A 75 13.42 -45.51 47.90
C VAL A 75 13.34 -44.06 48.36
N GLU A 76 14.39 -43.30 48.06
CA GLU A 76 14.55 -41.91 48.50
C GLU A 76 14.75 -41.03 47.26
N LEU A 77 13.94 -39.98 47.16
CA LEU A 77 14.06 -38.89 46.20
C LEU A 77 14.56 -37.65 46.95
N GLN A 78 15.67 -37.09 46.49
CA GLN A 78 16.19 -35.82 46.97
C GLN A 78 16.33 -34.86 45.79
N VAL A 79 15.63 -33.74 45.84
CA VAL A 79 15.67 -32.69 44.81
C VAL A 79 16.51 -31.54 45.31
N TYR A 80 17.47 -31.16 44.49
CA TYR A 80 18.45 -30.14 44.79
C TYR A 80 18.26 -28.94 43.87
N TRP A 81 18.33 -27.76 44.48
CA TRP A 81 18.52 -26.48 43.84
C TRP A 81 20.00 -26.12 43.91
N ASP A 82 20.54 -25.67 42.78
CA ASP A 82 21.97 -25.46 42.58
C ASP A 82 22.81 -26.69 42.97
N ALA A 83 24.06 -26.49 43.38
CA ALA A 83 25.00 -27.59 43.61
C ALA A 83 24.65 -28.49 44.81
N SER A 84 23.90 -28.01 45.82
CA SER A 84 23.72 -28.76 47.07
C SER A 84 22.50 -28.40 47.93
N THR A 85 21.69 -27.41 47.54
CA THR A 85 20.58 -26.98 48.38
C THR A 85 19.42 -27.96 48.26
N LEU A 86 19.20 -28.79 49.27
CA LEU A 86 18.06 -29.70 49.29
C LEU A 86 16.76 -28.89 49.44
N VAL A 87 15.87 -29.00 48.46
CA VAL A 87 14.60 -28.24 48.42
C VAL A 87 13.37 -29.12 48.55
N TYR A 88 13.50 -30.42 48.27
CA TYR A 88 12.42 -31.39 48.45
C TYR A 88 13.01 -32.78 48.71
N GLU A 89 12.37 -33.53 49.60
CA GLU A 89 12.73 -34.90 49.93
C GLU A 89 11.48 -35.75 50.11
N LYS A 90 11.50 -36.97 49.57
CA LYS A 90 10.45 -37.96 49.78
C LYS A 90 11.05 -39.35 49.92
N VAL A 91 10.53 -40.10 50.90
CA VAL A 91 10.94 -41.49 51.16
C VAL A 91 9.71 -42.38 51.05
N TRP A 92 9.80 -43.43 50.24
CA TRP A 92 8.77 -44.46 50.09
C TRP A 92 9.26 -45.80 50.64
N PRO A 93 8.61 -46.37 51.66
CA PRO A 93 8.80 -47.76 52.06
C PRO A 93 8.33 -48.70 50.94
N GLY A 94 9.21 -49.54 50.40
CA GLY A 94 8.90 -50.39 49.23
C GLY A 94 7.79 -51.42 49.43
N ALA A 95 7.44 -51.74 50.69
CA ALA A 95 6.31 -52.62 51.01
C ALA A 95 4.94 -51.98 50.78
N ASP A 96 4.84 -50.65 50.93
CA ASP A 96 3.57 -49.92 51.01
C ASP A 96 3.24 -49.16 49.71
N PHE A 97 4.19 -49.07 48.77
CA PHE A 97 4.08 -48.27 47.55
C PHE A 97 4.45 -49.09 46.30
N PRO A 98 3.52 -49.87 45.71
CA PRO A 98 3.79 -50.64 44.49
C PRO A 98 4.00 -49.76 43.24
N THR A 99 3.55 -48.50 43.30
CA THR A 99 3.76 -47.45 42.28
C THR A 99 3.99 -46.11 42.99
N LEU A 100 4.80 -45.22 42.40
CA LEU A 100 5.03 -43.87 42.92
C LEU A 100 3.76 -43.01 42.77
N PRO A 101 3.19 -42.45 43.85
CA PRO A 101 2.04 -41.56 43.76
C PRO A 101 2.36 -40.31 42.92
N PRO A 102 1.56 -39.94 41.90
CA PRO A 102 1.84 -38.77 41.06
C PRO A 102 1.92 -37.46 41.84
N ASP A 103 1.16 -37.33 42.92
CA ASP A 103 1.14 -36.12 43.76
C ASP A 103 2.43 -35.96 44.57
N ASP A 104 3.09 -37.06 44.96
CA ASP A 104 4.37 -37.02 45.66
C ASP A 104 5.54 -36.58 44.75
N LEU A 105 5.33 -36.59 43.43
CA LEU A 105 6.28 -36.14 42.42
C LEU A 105 6.04 -34.67 42.02
N ARG A 106 5.14 -33.98 42.72
CA ARG A 106 4.81 -32.58 42.52
C ARG A 106 5.04 -31.81 43.81
N PHE A 107 5.69 -30.68 43.72
CA PHE A 107 5.85 -29.76 44.84
C PHE A 107 6.04 -28.34 44.32
N ASP A 108 5.74 -27.35 45.15
CA ASP A 108 6.02 -25.96 44.82
C ASP A 108 7.36 -25.55 45.43
N LEU A 109 8.29 -25.09 44.58
CA LEU A 109 9.55 -24.51 45.03
C LEU A 109 9.26 -23.15 45.68
N PRO A 110 9.57 -22.96 46.97
CA PRO A 110 9.26 -21.70 47.66
C PRO A 110 9.98 -20.48 47.06
N VAL A 111 9.28 -19.35 47.02
CA VAL A 111 9.75 -18.04 46.47
C VAL A 111 11.14 -17.62 46.99
N ARG A 112 11.49 -17.96 48.23
CA ARG A 112 12.81 -17.65 48.81
C ARG A 112 14.01 -18.23 48.03
N TYR A 113 13.78 -19.23 47.17
CA TYR A 113 14.80 -19.80 46.29
C TYR A 113 14.84 -19.13 44.90
N LEU A 114 13.83 -18.32 44.56
CA LEU A 114 13.70 -17.63 43.28
C LEU A 114 14.46 -16.30 43.29
N LEU A 115 15.75 -16.37 43.59
CA LEU A 115 16.63 -15.20 43.59
C LEU A 115 17.16 -14.91 42.17
N PRO A 116 17.52 -13.67 41.83
CA PRO A 116 18.11 -13.37 40.53
C PRO A 116 19.38 -14.18 40.25
N GLY A 117 19.49 -14.75 39.05
CA GLY A 117 20.66 -15.50 38.59
C GLY A 117 20.31 -16.73 37.78
N THR A 118 21.36 -17.43 37.33
CA THR A 118 21.23 -18.76 36.70
C THR A 118 21.36 -19.83 37.77
N HIS A 119 20.32 -20.65 37.85
CA HIS A 119 20.21 -21.77 38.75
C HIS A 119 20.09 -23.09 38.00
N VAL A 120 20.27 -24.18 38.73
CA VAL A 120 20.08 -25.52 38.18
C VAL A 120 19.27 -26.38 39.14
N MET A 121 18.17 -26.96 38.64
CA MET A 121 17.43 -27.98 39.37
C MET A 121 17.81 -29.38 38.89
N HIS A 122 18.04 -30.27 39.83
CA HIS A 122 18.29 -31.69 39.57
C HIS A 122 17.83 -32.54 40.75
N TYR A 123 17.70 -33.84 40.55
CA TYR A 123 17.38 -34.76 41.64
C TYR A 123 18.24 -36.01 41.61
N GLN A 124 18.31 -36.65 42.77
CA GLN A 124 18.92 -37.94 42.95
C GLN A 124 17.88 -38.92 43.46
N VAL A 125 17.93 -40.14 42.93
CA VAL A 125 17.14 -41.27 43.41
C VAL A 125 18.09 -42.31 43.98
N ARG A 126 17.89 -42.65 45.25
CA ARG A 126 18.52 -43.81 45.87
C ARG A 126 17.57 -44.99 45.80
N GLU A 127 17.97 -46.01 45.06
CA GLU A 127 17.20 -47.24 44.88
C GLU A 127 17.52 -48.30 45.96
N TRP A 128 16.70 -49.36 46.00
CA TRP A 128 16.85 -50.51 46.90
C TRP A 128 18.23 -51.18 46.86
N THR A 129 18.93 -51.09 45.72
CA THR A 129 20.28 -51.65 45.53
C THR A 129 21.36 -50.87 46.28
N GLY A 130 21.05 -49.68 46.79
CA GLY A 130 22.00 -48.70 47.31
C GLY A 130 22.66 -47.86 46.22
N ASN A 131 22.28 -48.06 44.96
CA ASN A 131 22.71 -47.22 43.84
C ASN A 131 22.02 -45.86 43.91
N VAL A 132 22.78 -44.81 43.61
CA VAL A 132 22.28 -43.45 43.47
C VAL A 132 22.39 -43.08 42.00
N GLY A 133 21.25 -42.74 41.39
CA GLY A 133 21.18 -42.23 40.02
C GLY A 133 20.79 -40.75 40.02
N GLY A 134 21.43 -39.96 39.16
CA GLY A 134 21.13 -38.54 39.00
C GLY A 134 20.24 -38.27 37.79
N SER A 135 19.46 -37.19 37.85
CA SER A 135 18.74 -36.64 36.70
C SER A 135 19.65 -35.85 35.77
N LYS A 136 19.17 -35.60 34.56
CA LYS A 136 19.65 -34.47 33.74
C LYS A 136 19.42 -33.16 34.50
N LEU A 137 20.30 -32.19 34.25
CA LEU A 137 20.21 -30.85 34.82
C LEU A 137 19.11 -30.06 34.09
N ARG A 138 18.32 -29.29 34.84
CA ARG A 138 17.39 -28.29 34.30
C ARG A 138 17.89 -26.89 34.65
N PRO A 139 18.43 -26.11 33.68
CA PRO A 139 18.74 -24.71 33.93
C PRO A 139 17.46 -23.92 34.18
N VAL A 140 17.56 -22.92 35.06
CA VAL A 140 16.51 -21.95 35.34
C VAL A 140 17.17 -20.57 35.45
N THR A 141 16.78 -19.63 34.62
CA THR A 141 17.25 -18.24 34.71
C THR A 141 16.15 -17.39 35.32
N ILE A 142 16.51 -16.64 36.35
CA ILE A 142 15.62 -15.70 37.03
C ILE A 142 16.21 -14.31 36.80
N ASP A 143 15.54 -13.51 35.98
CA ASP A 143 15.91 -12.12 35.75
C ASP A 143 14.83 -11.19 36.29
N LEU A 144 15.23 -10.32 37.20
CA LEU A 144 14.38 -9.28 37.82
C LEU A 144 14.94 -7.87 37.56
N THR A 145 15.84 -7.73 36.58
CA THR A 145 16.56 -6.48 36.31
C THR A 145 16.12 -5.91 34.97
N ALA A 146 15.37 -4.81 35.02
CA ALA A 146 14.97 -4.12 33.80
C ALA A 146 16.17 -3.58 33.00
N PRO A 147 16.05 -3.53 31.65
CA PRO A 147 17.00 -2.82 30.79
C PRO A 147 17.19 -1.37 31.24
N VAL A 148 18.44 -0.92 31.22
CA VAL A 148 18.82 0.43 31.70
C VAL A 148 19.09 1.34 30.52
N LEU A 149 18.27 2.38 30.38
CA LEU A 149 18.45 3.41 29.36
C LEU A 149 19.79 4.16 29.54
N ALA A 150 20.29 4.73 28.43
CA ALA A 150 21.48 5.58 28.46
C ALA A 150 21.27 6.86 29.29
N ALA A 151 22.34 7.66 29.41
CA ALA A 151 22.31 8.93 30.13
C ALA A 151 21.14 9.85 29.66
N ASN A 152 20.67 10.73 30.56
CA ASN A 152 19.51 11.59 30.32
C ASN A 152 18.23 10.83 29.93
N GLN A 153 18.06 9.61 30.46
CA GLN A 153 16.93 8.72 30.14
C GLN A 153 16.87 8.38 28.64
N GLY A 154 18.03 8.31 27.96
CA GLY A 154 18.17 7.82 26.58
C GLY A 154 17.16 8.40 25.57
N PRO A 155 17.13 9.71 25.30
CA PRO A 155 16.23 10.27 24.28
C PRO A 155 16.51 9.66 22.90
N LEU A 156 15.47 9.54 22.09
CA LEU A 156 15.62 9.23 20.67
C LEU A 156 16.44 10.32 19.96
N LYS A 157 17.28 9.91 19.00
CA LYS A 157 17.99 10.85 18.15
C LYS A 157 17.38 10.88 16.76
N PHE A 158 16.89 12.06 16.40
CA PHE A 158 16.43 12.41 15.07
C PHE A 158 17.50 13.28 14.38
N ASP A 159 17.55 13.21 13.05
CA ASP A 159 18.34 14.12 12.20
C ASP A 159 17.72 15.52 12.09
N THR A 160 16.43 15.65 12.43
CA THR A 160 15.67 16.90 12.39
C THR A 160 14.86 17.11 13.67
N SER A 161 14.52 18.38 13.96
CA SER A 161 13.52 18.76 14.96
C SER A 161 12.19 19.22 14.34
N ARG A 162 12.15 19.33 13.01
CA ARG A 162 10.98 19.76 12.22
C ARG A 162 10.75 18.79 11.07
N ILE A 163 9.56 18.22 11.00
CA ILE A 163 9.18 17.27 9.95
C ILE A 163 8.09 17.94 9.10
N THR A 164 8.39 18.16 7.83
CA THR A 164 7.45 18.77 6.87
C THR A 164 7.06 17.77 5.78
N SER A 165 6.07 18.11 4.95
CA SER A 165 5.76 17.36 3.72
C SER A 165 6.99 17.19 2.82
N GLU A 166 7.83 18.22 2.71
CA GLU A 166 9.04 18.19 1.88
C GLU A 166 10.14 17.30 2.48
N TYR A 167 10.28 17.31 3.81
CA TYR A 167 11.16 16.37 4.50
C TYR A 167 10.73 14.94 4.20
N LEU A 168 9.45 14.63 4.38
CA LEU A 168 8.92 13.28 4.13
C LEU A 168 9.12 12.85 2.67
N ALA A 169 8.82 13.73 1.71
CA ALA A 169 9.01 13.45 0.28
C ALA A 169 10.47 13.13 -0.08
N SER A 170 11.44 13.69 0.64
CA SER A 170 12.88 13.45 0.40
C SER A 170 13.47 12.29 1.22
N HIS A 171 12.69 11.66 2.11
CA HIS A 171 13.14 10.62 3.06
C HIS A 171 12.24 9.37 2.99
N ASP A 172 11.87 8.96 1.78
CA ASP A 172 11.04 7.77 1.52
C ASP A 172 9.73 7.77 2.34
N ASP A 173 9.14 8.96 2.49
CA ASP A 173 7.94 9.21 3.29
C ASP A 173 8.05 8.72 4.75
N SER A 174 9.21 8.92 5.37
CA SER A 174 9.45 8.51 6.75
C SER A 174 10.45 9.40 7.48
N VAL A 175 10.50 9.28 8.81
CA VAL A 175 11.63 9.74 9.63
C VAL A 175 12.13 8.57 10.45
N SER A 176 13.46 8.47 10.55
CA SER A 176 14.12 7.48 11.40
C SER A 176 14.62 8.13 12.68
N ALA A 177 14.43 7.44 13.80
CA ALA A 177 15.01 7.80 15.09
C ALA A 177 15.90 6.68 15.59
N THR A 178 16.99 7.03 16.26
CA THR A 178 17.94 6.04 16.79
C THR A 178 17.96 6.03 18.31
N ILE A 179 18.00 4.83 18.88
CA ILE A 179 18.43 4.56 20.25
C ILE A 179 19.92 4.24 20.15
N GLU A 180 20.79 5.04 20.75
CA GLU A 180 22.24 4.84 20.59
C GLU A 180 22.74 3.55 21.23
N SER A 181 22.29 3.29 22.47
CA SER A 181 22.57 2.07 23.21
C SER A 181 21.71 2.04 24.49
N TYR A 182 21.62 0.86 25.08
CA TYR A 182 21.11 0.64 26.43
C TYR A 182 21.93 -0.50 27.08
N ARG A 183 21.85 -0.63 28.40
CA ARG A 183 22.60 -1.65 29.16
C ARG A 183 21.67 -2.73 29.69
N GLY A 184 22.23 -3.91 29.90
CA GLY A 184 21.46 -5.09 30.34
C GLY A 184 20.66 -5.73 29.23
N GLY A 185 20.95 -5.40 27.96
CA GLY A 185 20.19 -5.93 26.83
C GLY A 185 20.54 -7.36 26.47
N ALA A 186 19.52 -8.11 26.07
CA ALA A 186 19.64 -9.47 25.59
C ALA A 186 18.83 -9.68 24.30
N PRO A 187 19.22 -10.64 23.43
CA PRO A 187 18.41 -10.97 22.27
C PRO A 187 16.99 -11.36 22.70
N GLY A 188 15.99 -10.73 22.09
CA GLY A 188 14.58 -10.92 22.41
C GLY A 188 13.98 -9.87 23.33
N ASP A 189 14.76 -8.88 23.78
CA ASP A 189 14.20 -7.65 24.35
C ASP A 189 13.25 -7.00 23.34
N ALA A 190 12.19 -6.38 23.82
CA ALA A 190 11.23 -5.65 23.00
C ALA A 190 11.36 -4.13 23.20
N VAL A 191 11.30 -3.39 22.11
CA VAL A 191 11.14 -1.93 22.12
C VAL A 191 9.73 -1.54 21.72
N THR A 192 9.10 -0.70 22.53
CA THR A 192 7.80 -0.08 22.24
C THR A 192 7.98 1.43 22.16
N TRP A 193 7.57 2.06 21.07
CA TRP A 193 7.74 3.49 20.88
C TRP A 193 6.44 4.21 20.54
N TYR A 194 6.42 5.49 20.91
CA TYR A 194 5.22 6.31 20.98
C TYR A 194 5.36 7.58 20.14
N TRP A 195 4.21 8.09 19.72
CA TRP A 195 4.06 9.36 19.04
C TRP A 195 2.82 10.06 19.57
N SER A 196 3.01 10.93 20.58
CA SER A 196 1.92 11.57 21.32
C SER A 196 1.86 13.08 21.08
N ARG A 197 0.68 13.67 21.36
CA ARG A 197 0.47 15.13 21.38
C ARG A 197 0.87 15.77 22.71
N ASP A 198 0.92 14.97 23.77
CA ASP A 198 1.25 15.43 25.12
C ASP A 198 2.43 14.62 25.69
N PRO A 199 3.41 15.26 26.36
CA PRO A 199 4.57 14.54 26.88
C PRO A 199 4.28 13.68 28.11
N PHE A 200 3.11 13.85 28.76
CA PHE A 200 2.74 13.23 30.02
C PHE A 200 1.40 12.49 29.98
N ALA A 201 0.43 12.96 29.19
CA ALA A 201 -0.89 12.37 29.04
C ALA A 201 -1.01 11.56 27.73
N PHE A 202 -0.39 10.39 27.71
CA PHE A 202 -0.39 9.45 26.57
C PHE A 202 -1.10 8.13 26.91
N SER A 203 -1.44 7.35 25.88
CA SER A 203 -2.10 6.04 26.02
C SER A 203 -1.62 5.05 24.96
N ASP A 204 -2.21 3.85 24.92
CA ASP A 204 -1.89 2.83 23.93
C ASP A 204 -2.20 3.28 22.48
N ASP A 205 -3.13 4.22 22.29
CA ASP A 205 -3.41 4.81 20.98
C ASP A 205 -2.21 5.61 20.41
N ASP A 206 -1.30 6.06 21.29
CA ASP A 206 -0.08 6.75 20.89
C ASP A 206 1.06 5.78 20.51
N ILE A 207 0.92 4.48 20.77
CA ILE A 207 1.91 3.47 20.36
C ILE A 207 2.01 3.49 18.84
N VAL A 208 3.23 3.64 18.33
CA VAL A 208 3.52 3.51 16.90
C VAL A 208 3.68 2.04 16.56
N SER A 209 4.53 1.33 17.31
CA SER A 209 4.71 -0.12 17.16
C SER A 209 5.50 -0.70 18.36
N THR A 210 5.56 -2.03 18.40
CA THR A 210 6.40 -2.84 19.30
C THR A 210 7.14 -3.87 18.47
N ARG A 211 8.44 -4.07 18.73
CA ARG A 211 9.20 -5.15 18.08
C ARG A 211 10.28 -5.74 18.98
N PHE A 212 10.60 -7.01 18.75
CA PHE A 212 11.74 -7.69 19.37
C PHE A 212 13.06 -7.27 18.71
N LEU A 213 14.12 -7.23 19.52
CA LEU A 213 15.48 -6.87 19.14
C LEU A 213 16.30 -8.13 18.91
N GLY A 214 16.95 -8.19 17.75
CA GLY A 214 17.84 -9.30 17.41
C GLY A 214 19.22 -9.17 18.05
N ALA A 215 20.00 -10.25 18.04
CA ALA A 215 21.35 -10.26 18.62
C ALA A 215 22.31 -9.20 18.05
N GLN A 216 22.11 -8.78 16.79
CA GLN A 216 22.92 -7.74 16.15
C GLN A 216 22.65 -6.34 16.69
N GLU A 217 21.47 -6.10 17.26
CA GLU A 217 21.05 -4.81 17.80
C GLU A 217 21.41 -4.65 19.28
N ILE A 218 21.77 -5.74 19.95
CA ILE A 218 22.18 -5.73 21.36
C ILE A 218 23.56 -5.08 21.49
N GLY A 219 23.62 -4.00 22.28
CA GLY A 219 24.84 -3.20 22.45
C GLY A 219 25.18 -2.27 21.27
N ASN A 220 24.36 -2.28 20.21
CA ASN A 220 24.48 -1.39 19.06
C ASN A 220 23.29 -0.41 18.99
N SER A 221 23.30 0.48 18.00
CA SER A 221 22.19 1.39 17.78
C SER A 221 20.97 0.67 17.23
N VAL A 222 19.79 1.02 17.74
CA VAL A 222 18.50 0.52 17.29
C VAL A 222 17.81 1.61 16.50
N THR A 223 17.40 1.32 15.27
CA THR A 223 16.63 2.27 14.44
C THR A 223 15.14 1.99 14.58
N LEU A 224 14.38 3.06 14.80
CA LEU A 224 12.92 3.09 14.85
C LEU A 224 12.41 3.98 13.72
N VAL A 225 11.32 3.56 13.08
CA VAL A 225 10.74 4.28 11.93
C VAL A 225 9.39 4.87 12.31
N PHE A 226 9.16 6.10 11.89
CA PHE A 226 7.87 6.79 11.97
C PHE A 226 7.46 7.16 10.54
N THR A 227 6.42 6.52 10.03
CA THR A 227 5.94 6.69 8.64
C THR A 227 5.17 8.00 8.45
N GLY A 228 5.26 8.60 7.26
CA GLY A 228 4.50 9.79 6.88
C GLY A 228 2.99 9.59 6.98
N ASP A 229 2.48 8.41 6.59
CA ASP A 229 1.05 8.06 6.74
C ASP A 229 0.57 8.16 8.19
N MET A 230 1.33 7.60 9.13
CA MET A 230 1.03 7.70 10.57
C MET A 230 1.01 9.16 11.02
N MET A 231 1.98 9.98 10.60
CA MET A 231 2.01 11.39 10.97
C MET A 231 0.82 12.17 10.41
N ARG A 232 0.50 11.96 9.13
CA ARG A 232 -0.65 12.58 8.47
C ARG A 232 -1.96 12.18 9.15
N ALA A 233 -2.14 10.90 9.50
CA ALA A 233 -3.32 10.39 10.19
C ALA A 233 -3.45 10.93 11.62
N ARG A 234 -2.33 11.10 12.33
CA ARG A 234 -2.29 11.66 13.70
C ARG A 234 -2.30 13.19 13.70
N GLY A 235 -2.19 13.82 12.53
CA GLY A 235 -2.27 15.25 12.28
C GLY A 235 -0.99 16.02 12.58
N ASP A 236 -0.99 17.29 12.17
CA ASP A 236 0.11 18.23 12.38
C ASP A 236 0.17 18.80 13.80
N GLY A 237 1.21 19.58 14.07
CA GLY A 237 1.49 20.28 15.32
C GLY A 237 2.65 19.67 16.10
N VAL A 238 2.83 20.12 17.34
CA VAL A 238 3.87 19.60 18.23
C VAL A 238 3.59 18.13 18.55
N ARG A 239 4.61 17.29 18.48
CA ARG A 239 4.57 15.87 18.85
C ARG A 239 5.73 15.51 19.75
N TYR A 240 5.55 14.45 20.51
CA TYR A 240 6.53 13.90 21.43
C TYR A 240 6.79 12.43 21.10
N ALA A 241 8.05 12.14 20.76
CA ALA A 241 8.51 10.78 20.50
C ALA A 241 9.33 10.26 21.68
N PHE A 242 9.06 9.03 22.10
CA PHE A 242 9.74 8.35 23.20
C PHE A 242 9.51 6.84 23.11
N TYR A 243 10.22 6.07 23.93
CA TYR A 243 10.11 4.61 23.96
C TYR A 243 10.30 4.04 25.37
N PHE A 244 10.04 2.76 25.54
CA PHE A 244 10.58 1.95 26.64
C PHE A 244 11.01 0.59 26.11
N LEU A 245 11.81 -0.12 26.91
CA LEU A 245 12.29 -1.47 26.63
C LEU A 245 11.69 -2.45 27.63
N THR A 246 11.43 -3.68 27.19
CA THR A 246 11.07 -4.80 28.05
C THR A 246 11.98 -5.96 27.73
N ASP A 247 12.58 -6.60 28.73
CA ASP A 247 13.34 -7.82 28.48
C ASP A 247 12.42 -9.03 28.20
N ARG A 248 13.00 -10.20 27.94
CA ARG A 248 12.21 -11.43 27.72
C ARG A 248 11.47 -11.94 28.96
N ALA A 249 11.96 -11.63 30.16
CA ALA A 249 11.29 -12.01 31.40
C ALA A 249 10.08 -11.13 31.70
N GLY A 250 9.99 -9.94 31.09
CA GLY A 250 8.92 -8.97 31.29
C GLY A 250 9.32 -7.76 32.14
N ASN A 251 10.58 -7.59 32.52
CA ASN A 251 11.01 -6.40 33.24
C ASN A 251 11.07 -5.20 32.30
N ALA A 252 10.30 -4.16 32.60
CA ALA A 252 10.23 -2.95 31.79
C ALA A 252 11.15 -1.84 32.31
N SER A 253 11.83 -1.15 31.39
CA SER A 253 12.57 0.07 31.69
C SER A 253 11.62 1.22 32.02
N SER A 254 12.15 2.30 32.60
CA SER A 254 11.46 3.60 32.54
C SER A 254 11.25 4.03 31.08
N TYR A 255 10.27 4.91 30.85
CA TYR A 255 10.16 5.62 29.57
C TYR A 255 11.37 6.52 29.32
N SER A 256 11.75 6.63 28.05
CA SER A 256 12.80 7.54 27.62
C SER A 256 12.42 9.00 27.81
N LEU A 257 13.41 9.89 27.75
CA LEU A 257 13.15 11.31 27.65
C LEU A 257 12.38 11.60 26.34
N ARG A 258 11.40 12.51 26.44
CA ARG A 258 10.51 12.85 25.32
C ARG A 258 11.21 13.84 24.40
N VAL A 259 11.22 13.52 23.12
CA VAL A 259 11.76 14.40 22.09
C VAL A 259 10.63 15.19 21.46
N ARG A 260 10.68 16.52 21.59
CA ARG A 260 9.71 17.43 20.97
C ARG A 260 10.05 17.61 19.49
N LEU A 261 9.07 17.37 18.63
CA LEU A 261 9.15 17.57 17.18
C LEU A 261 8.05 18.54 16.73
N ASP A 262 8.36 19.42 15.79
CA ASP A 262 7.37 20.27 15.12
C ASP A 262 6.96 19.60 13.80
N VAL A 263 5.70 19.18 13.68
CA VAL A 263 5.20 18.39 12.55
C VAL A 263 4.26 19.24 11.69
N ALA A 264 4.57 19.30 10.40
CA ALA A 264 3.76 19.91 9.35
C ALA A 264 3.75 18.94 8.14
N ALA A 265 3.27 17.71 8.38
CA ALA A 265 3.32 16.60 7.43
C ALA A 265 2.25 16.72 6.34
N GLN A 266 1.20 17.51 6.58
CA GLN A 266 0.22 17.84 5.55
C GLN A 266 0.80 18.91 4.61
N PRO A 267 0.61 18.77 3.28
CA PRO A 267 0.99 19.82 2.34
C PRO A 267 0.31 21.13 2.73
N VAL A 268 1.06 22.23 2.72
CA VAL A 268 0.54 23.54 3.15
C VAL A 268 -0.73 23.87 2.35
N PRO A 269 -1.90 24.06 3.00
CA PRO A 269 -3.12 24.45 2.31
C PRO A 269 -2.89 25.74 1.54
N ARG A 270 -3.13 25.72 0.24
CA ARG A 270 -2.95 26.86 -0.66
C ARG A 270 -4.20 27.12 -1.47
N VAL A 271 -4.48 28.39 -1.73
CA VAL A 271 -5.65 28.81 -2.50
C VAL A 271 -5.31 28.73 -3.98
N LEU A 272 -5.82 27.70 -4.67
CA LEU A 272 -5.66 27.51 -6.11
C LEU A 272 -7.04 27.55 -6.79
N PRO A 273 -7.55 28.74 -7.16
CA PRO A 273 -8.85 28.88 -7.81
C PRO A 273 -8.86 28.26 -9.22
N PRO A 274 -10.03 27.97 -9.80
CA PRO A 274 -10.09 27.38 -11.14
C PRO A 274 -9.56 28.33 -12.21
N PRO A 275 -8.90 27.80 -13.26
CA PRO A 275 -8.47 28.63 -14.38
C PRO A 275 -9.68 29.18 -15.16
N ARG A 276 -9.43 30.20 -15.98
CA ARG A 276 -10.42 30.78 -16.90
C ARG A 276 -10.02 30.56 -18.35
N ILE A 277 -11.00 30.45 -19.23
CA ILE A 277 -10.75 30.30 -20.67
C ILE A 277 -11.15 31.59 -21.38
N LYS A 278 -10.17 32.24 -22.03
CA LYS A 278 -10.40 33.48 -22.77
C LYS A 278 -11.34 33.23 -23.95
N GLY A 279 -12.36 34.07 -24.10
CA GLY A 279 -13.38 33.92 -25.14
C GLY A 279 -14.48 32.91 -24.83
N ALA A 280 -14.45 32.25 -23.67
CA ALA A 280 -15.58 31.49 -23.12
C ALA A 280 -16.47 32.39 -22.26
N SER A 281 -17.77 32.06 -22.18
CA SER A 281 -18.75 32.81 -21.39
C SER A 281 -19.31 31.96 -20.27
N GLY A 282 -19.37 32.50 -19.05
CA GLY A 282 -19.88 31.79 -17.87
C GLY A 282 -19.38 32.36 -16.56
N SER A 283 -19.28 31.49 -15.55
CA SER A 283 -18.87 31.78 -14.18
C SER A 283 -17.38 31.50 -13.93
N ALA A 284 -16.94 31.52 -12.66
CA ALA A 284 -15.59 31.16 -12.24
C ALA A 284 -15.22 29.71 -12.54
N SER A 285 -16.15 28.79 -12.28
CA SER A 285 -15.86 27.34 -12.35
C SER A 285 -16.57 26.65 -13.52
N TYR A 286 -17.42 27.36 -14.26
CA TYR A 286 -18.19 26.80 -15.38
C TYR A 286 -18.27 27.80 -16.52
N SER A 287 -17.91 27.42 -17.74
CA SER A 287 -18.09 28.28 -18.92
C SER A 287 -18.38 27.49 -20.18
N THR A 288 -18.86 28.19 -21.22
CA THR A 288 -19.07 27.65 -22.56
C THR A 288 -18.15 28.36 -23.55
N LEU A 289 -17.32 27.61 -24.27
CA LEU A 289 -16.49 28.10 -25.37
C LEU A 289 -17.22 27.91 -26.70
N ASN A 290 -17.42 29.00 -27.44
CA ASN A 290 -17.70 28.92 -28.87
C ASN A 290 -16.39 28.57 -29.60
N PRO A 291 -16.29 27.43 -30.30
CA PRO A 291 -15.09 27.04 -31.05
C PRO A 291 -14.52 28.11 -31.97
N LEU A 292 -15.38 28.96 -32.57
CA LEU A 292 -14.94 30.02 -33.49
C LEU A 292 -14.10 31.10 -32.79
N ASN A 293 -14.17 31.20 -31.47
CA ASN A 293 -13.32 32.10 -30.67
C ASN A 293 -11.92 31.51 -30.39
N ALA A 294 -11.67 30.26 -30.77
CA ALA A 294 -10.43 29.52 -30.49
C ALA A 294 -9.79 28.93 -31.76
N THR A 295 -10.00 29.53 -32.92
CA THR A 295 -9.41 29.10 -34.20
C THR A 295 -7.88 29.14 -34.22
N ASN A 296 -7.28 30.01 -33.40
CA ASN A 296 -5.83 30.09 -33.17
C ASN A 296 -5.39 29.41 -31.85
N GLY A 297 -6.21 28.51 -31.33
CA GLY A 297 -6.05 27.90 -30.01
C GLY A 297 -6.83 28.64 -28.92
N ALA A 298 -7.04 27.96 -27.80
CA ALA A 298 -7.68 28.53 -26.62
C ALA A 298 -6.60 29.02 -25.64
N ILE A 299 -6.84 30.15 -24.97
CA ILE A 299 -5.97 30.64 -23.89
C ILE A 299 -6.61 30.32 -22.55
N VAL A 300 -5.86 29.59 -21.72
CA VAL A 300 -6.19 29.31 -20.33
C VAL A 300 -5.42 30.29 -19.47
N THR A 301 -6.13 31.05 -18.63
CA THR A 301 -5.57 32.05 -17.73
C THR A 301 -5.70 31.58 -16.29
N ILE A 302 -4.59 31.58 -15.57
CA ILE A 302 -4.55 31.29 -14.13
C ILE A 302 -4.88 32.60 -13.38
N PRO A 303 -5.79 32.56 -12.38
CA PRO A 303 -6.15 33.75 -11.62
C PRO A 303 -4.97 34.31 -10.83
N ALA A 304 -4.85 35.63 -10.74
CA ALA A 304 -3.73 36.29 -10.04
C ALA A 304 -3.77 36.06 -8.52
N GLU A 305 -4.93 35.72 -7.97
CA GLU A 305 -5.13 35.33 -6.57
C GLU A 305 -4.69 33.90 -6.24
N ALA A 306 -4.18 33.14 -7.23
CA ALA A 306 -3.57 31.83 -6.98
C ALA A 306 -2.30 31.97 -6.12
N ASP A 307 -2.22 31.21 -5.03
CA ASP A 307 -1.02 31.15 -4.17
C ASP A 307 0.07 30.31 -4.83
N ILE A 308 0.87 30.98 -5.68
CA ILE A 308 2.01 30.42 -6.40
C ILE A 308 3.27 31.14 -5.90
N ARG A 309 4.21 30.37 -5.34
CA ARG A 309 5.40 30.89 -4.67
C ARG A 309 6.58 30.99 -5.64
N PRO A 310 7.58 31.85 -5.34
CA PRO A 310 8.78 31.95 -6.16
C PRO A 310 9.52 30.61 -6.29
N GLY A 311 9.86 30.23 -7.52
CA GLY A 311 10.59 28.98 -7.83
C GLY A 311 9.70 27.79 -8.17
N GLU A 312 8.39 27.88 -7.98
CA GLU A 312 7.44 26.84 -8.38
C GLU A 312 7.23 26.83 -9.90
N SER A 313 6.95 25.64 -10.45
CA SER A 313 6.61 25.46 -11.86
C SER A 313 5.12 25.17 -12.03
N ILE A 314 4.55 25.57 -13.17
CA ILE A 314 3.12 25.48 -13.44
C ILE A 314 2.91 24.65 -14.69
N ALA A 315 1.93 23.76 -14.68
CA ALA A 315 1.42 23.11 -15.89
C ALA A 315 -0.10 23.17 -15.97
N VAL A 316 -0.63 23.46 -17.16
CA VAL A 316 -2.06 23.43 -17.45
C VAL A 316 -2.43 22.10 -18.09
N GLN A 317 -3.52 21.51 -17.57
CA GLN A 317 -4.15 20.33 -18.12
C GLN A 317 -5.50 20.68 -18.78
N TRP A 318 -5.65 20.27 -20.04
CA TRP A 318 -6.86 20.37 -20.84
C TRP A 318 -7.47 18.99 -21.07
N ALA A 319 -8.69 18.79 -20.59
CA ALA A 319 -9.41 17.51 -20.54
C ALA A 319 -8.72 16.45 -19.65
N GLU A 320 -9.40 15.32 -19.43
CA GLU A 320 -8.84 14.25 -18.60
C GLU A 320 -7.59 13.64 -19.28
N PRO A 321 -6.48 13.42 -18.55
CA PRO A 321 -5.29 12.79 -19.09
C PRO A 321 -5.60 11.46 -19.80
N GLY A 322 -4.99 11.25 -20.97
CA GLY A 322 -5.21 10.07 -21.80
C GLY A 322 -6.48 10.08 -22.66
N SER A 323 -7.40 11.03 -22.46
CA SER A 323 -8.59 11.15 -23.33
C SER A 323 -8.25 11.76 -24.71
N THR A 324 -9.08 11.48 -25.71
CA THR A 324 -8.91 12.03 -27.06
C THR A 324 -8.97 13.57 -27.05
N GLY A 325 -7.89 14.21 -27.51
CA GLY A 325 -7.77 15.66 -27.49
C GLY A 325 -7.31 16.24 -26.15
N ALA A 326 -6.94 15.40 -25.18
CA ALA A 326 -6.26 15.85 -23.97
C ALA A 326 -4.91 16.50 -24.31
N TYR A 327 -4.53 17.49 -23.51
CA TYR A 327 -3.28 18.20 -23.71
C TYR A 327 -2.75 18.77 -22.39
N ARG A 328 -1.46 18.62 -22.16
CA ARG A 328 -0.73 19.22 -21.03
C ARG A 328 0.34 20.15 -21.57
N THR A 329 0.51 21.31 -20.95
CA THR A 329 1.60 22.25 -21.27
C THR A 329 2.11 22.92 -20.00
N ASP A 330 3.43 23.04 -19.90
CA ASP A 330 4.15 23.82 -18.90
C ASP A 330 4.77 25.09 -19.51
N GLN A 331 4.47 25.37 -20.79
CA GLN A 331 4.99 26.52 -21.52
C GLN A 331 3.97 27.67 -21.46
N PRO A 332 4.21 28.71 -20.65
CA PRO A 332 3.36 29.89 -20.65
C PRO A 332 3.57 30.74 -21.92
N GLU A 333 2.62 31.61 -22.19
CA GLU A 333 2.75 32.64 -23.22
C GLU A 333 3.86 33.62 -22.85
N ALA A 334 4.71 33.98 -23.81
CA ALA A 334 5.85 34.87 -23.57
C ALA A 334 5.46 36.25 -22.99
N ALA A 335 4.23 36.69 -23.25
CA ALA A 335 3.72 37.97 -22.76
C ALA A 335 3.15 37.89 -21.33
N ASN A 336 2.76 36.71 -20.85
CA ASN A 336 2.15 36.54 -19.53
C ASN A 336 2.40 35.13 -18.98
N PRO A 337 3.18 34.97 -17.89
CA PRO A 337 3.50 33.67 -17.30
C PRO A 337 2.30 32.91 -16.72
N LEU A 338 1.14 33.57 -16.59
CA LEU A 338 -0.12 32.96 -16.12
C LEU A 338 -1.09 32.62 -17.26
N GLU A 339 -0.70 32.82 -18.52
CA GLU A 339 -1.50 32.41 -19.68
C GLU A 339 -0.84 31.23 -20.39
N PHE A 340 -1.63 30.21 -20.73
CA PHE A 340 -1.16 29.00 -21.40
C PHE A 340 -2.04 28.74 -22.62
N ARG A 341 -1.40 28.49 -23.77
CA ARG A 341 -2.11 28.22 -25.01
C ARG A 341 -2.34 26.74 -25.24
N ILE A 342 -3.59 26.40 -25.47
CA ILE A 342 -4.02 25.09 -25.95
C ILE A 342 -4.07 25.14 -27.49
N PRO A 343 -3.31 24.29 -28.20
CA PRO A 343 -3.26 24.32 -29.66
C PRO A 343 -4.65 24.13 -30.29
N ALA A 344 -4.91 24.82 -31.40
CA ALA A 344 -6.19 24.77 -32.12
C ALA A 344 -6.62 23.33 -32.46
N GLY A 345 -5.66 22.44 -32.78
CA GLY A 345 -5.93 21.03 -33.10
C GLY A 345 -6.42 20.17 -31.93
N ARG A 346 -6.41 20.69 -30.69
CA ARG A 346 -6.91 19.98 -29.48
C ARG A 346 -8.35 20.35 -29.11
N ILE A 347 -8.94 21.36 -29.76
CA ILE A 347 -10.29 21.84 -29.48
C ILE A 347 -11.38 20.97 -30.15
N PRO A 348 -11.25 20.53 -31.42
CA PRO A 348 -12.33 19.87 -32.15
C PRO A 348 -12.83 18.57 -31.54
N GLN A 349 -11.95 17.82 -30.87
CA GLN A 349 -12.27 16.54 -30.23
C GLN A 349 -13.34 16.70 -29.11
N HIS A 350 -13.57 17.92 -28.66
CA HIS A 350 -14.47 18.26 -27.56
C HIS A 350 -15.78 18.93 -28.00
N PHE A 351 -16.04 19.09 -29.30
CA PHE A 351 -17.28 19.73 -29.78
C PHE A 351 -18.55 19.05 -29.25
N GLY A 352 -19.41 19.83 -28.60
CA GLY A 352 -20.63 19.36 -27.96
C GLY A 352 -20.41 18.58 -26.66
N LYS A 353 -19.19 18.58 -26.11
CA LYS A 353 -18.81 17.88 -24.89
C LYS A 353 -18.45 18.86 -23.78
N THR A 354 -18.32 18.31 -22.57
CA THR A 354 -17.82 19.03 -21.40
C THR A 354 -16.53 18.37 -20.94
N LEU A 355 -15.54 19.16 -20.59
CA LEU A 355 -14.22 18.71 -20.12
C LEU A 355 -13.76 19.50 -18.90
N PRO A 356 -12.93 18.91 -18.02
CA PRO A 356 -12.23 19.66 -16.99
C PRO A 356 -11.03 20.40 -17.58
N VAL A 357 -10.75 21.58 -17.04
CA VAL A 357 -9.51 22.34 -17.23
C VAL A 357 -8.99 22.72 -15.86
N TYR A 358 -7.72 22.45 -15.59
CA TYR A 358 -7.08 22.77 -14.32
C TYR A 358 -5.59 23.01 -14.54
N TYR A 359 -4.92 23.53 -13.52
CA TYR A 359 -3.46 23.63 -13.47
C TYR A 359 -2.89 22.96 -12.22
N GLU A 360 -1.63 22.58 -12.34
CA GLU A 360 -0.77 21.95 -11.36
C GLU A 360 0.35 22.92 -11.00
N VAL A 361 0.71 22.99 -9.72
CA VAL A 361 1.83 23.78 -9.20
C VAL A 361 2.81 22.82 -8.52
N THR A 362 4.01 22.70 -9.07
CA THR A 362 5.05 21.81 -8.56
C THR A 362 6.10 22.62 -7.80
N GLU A 363 6.26 22.30 -6.53
CA GLU A 363 7.30 22.86 -5.66
C GLU A 363 8.64 22.14 -5.92
N PRO A 364 9.79 22.86 -5.93
CA PRO A 364 11.09 22.23 -6.12
C PRO A 364 11.36 21.13 -5.07
N GLY A 365 11.63 19.91 -5.53
CA GLY A 365 11.91 18.77 -4.65
C GLY A 365 10.67 18.03 -4.13
N VAL A 366 9.46 18.46 -4.50
CA VAL A 366 8.21 17.75 -4.20
C VAL A 366 7.72 17.04 -5.46
N GLU A 367 7.56 15.71 -5.39
CA GLU A 367 7.15 14.90 -6.55
C GLU A 367 5.68 15.13 -6.90
N GLU A 368 4.80 15.22 -5.90
CA GLU A 368 3.37 15.41 -6.11
C GLU A 368 3.02 16.90 -6.29
N PRO A 369 2.41 17.30 -7.42
CA PRO A 369 2.00 18.68 -7.63
C PRO A 369 0.75 19.04 -6.81
N HIS A 370 0.64 20.30 -6.42
CA HIS A 370 -0.61 20.85 -5.93
C HIS A 370 -1.56 21.10 -7.08
N VAL A 371 -2.78 20.56 -6.98
CA VAL A 371 -3.79 20.67 -8.04
C VAL A 371 -4.79 21.77 -7.70
N SER A 372 -5.08 22.63 -8.68
CA SER A 372 -6.13 23.64 -8.58
C SER A 372 -7.54 23.07 -8.58
N ASN A 373 -8.50 23.89 -8.15
CA ASN A 373 -9.91 23.62 -8.41
C ASN A 373 -10.17 23.48 -9.91
N ARG A 374 -11.03 22.54 -10.31
CA ARG A 374 -11.32 22.29 -11.73
C ARG A 374 -12.30 23.32 -12.29
N HIS A 375 -12.02 23.82 -13.49
CA HIS A 375 -12.98 24.52 -14.33
C HIS A 375 -13.69 23.52 -15.24
N THR A 376 -15.02 23.49 -15.21
CA THR A 376 -15.83 22.67 -16.13
C THR A 376 -16.16 23.48 -17.38
N LEU A 377 -15.52 23.13 -18.49
CA LEU A 377 -15.71 23.82 -19.77
C LEU A 377 -16.62 22.99 -20.69
N SER A 378 -17.73 23.58 -21.10
CA SER A 378 -18.52 23.07 -22.23
C SER A 378 -18.01 23.68 -23.54
N VAL A 379 -17.77 22.86 -24.56
CA VAL A 379 -17.41 23.34 -25.89
C VAL A 379 -18.62 23.19 -26.79
N SER A 380 -19.12 24.29 -27.35
CA SER A 380 -20.27 24.25 -28.24
C SER A 380 -20.00 23.37 -29.47
N ARG A 381 -21.06 22.82 -30.07
CA ARG A 381 -20.96 22.26 -31.42
C ARG A 381 -20.54 23.36 -32.39
N ILE A 382 -19.79 22.98 -33.42
CA ILE A 382 -19.33 23.90 -34.46
C ILE A 382 -20.43 24.07 -35.51
N SER A 383 -20.61 25.29 -36.02
CA SER A 383 -21.53 25.61 -37.11
C SER A 383 -20.76 26.14 -38.32
N GLY A 384 -21.46 26.37 -39.44
CA GLY A 384 -20.85 26.93 -40.66
C GLY A 384 -20.20 25.89 -41.57
N PHE A 385 -20.71 24.65 -41.56
CA PHE A 385 -20.31 23.63 -42.52
C PHE A 385 -20.84 23.95 -43.93
N PRO A 386 -20.06 23.65 -44.99
CA PRO A 386 -20.52 23.81 -46.37
C PRO A 386 -21.60 22.78 -46.73
N VAL A 387 -22.34 23.05 -47.82
CA VAL A 387 -23.21 22.05 -48.45
C VAL A 387 -22.35 21.24 -49.43
N VAL A 388 -22.49 19.91 -49.44
CA VAL A 388 -21.83 19.05 -50.44
C VAL A 388 -22.28 19.43 -51.84
N GLN A 389 -21.37 19.45 -52.80
CA GLN A 389 -21.66 19.76 -54.20
C GLN A 389 -21.65 18.48 -55.03
N CYS A 390 -22.43 18.46 -56.11
CA CYS A 390 -22.48 17.37 -57.07
C CYS A 390 -22.40 17.93 -58.50
N ASP A 391 -21.49 17.40 -59.32
CA ASP A 391 -21.24 17.87 -60.69
C ASP A 391 -22.43 17.65 -61.65
N LYS A 392 -23.39 16.79 -61.25
CA LYS A 392 -24.62 16.50 -62.01
C LYS A 392 -25.88 17.15 -61.44
N VAL A 393 -25.75 17.98 -60.40
CA VAL A 393 -26.88 18.73 -59.84
C VAL A 393 -26.91 20.14 -60.42
N SER A 394 -28.01 20.50 -61.06
CA SER A 394 -28.28 21.85 -61.56
C SER A 394 -29.74 22.22 -61.36
N GLY A 395 -30.01 23.45 -60.90
CA GLY A 395 -31.38 23.91 -60.60
C GLY A 395 -32.14 23.04 -59.60
N GLY A 396 -31.43 22.40 -58.66
CA GLY A 396 -32.03 21.47 -57.67
C GLY A 396 -32.44 20.11 -58.24
N ARG A 397 -31.97 19.75 -59.44
CA ARG A 397 -32.29 18.49 -60.12
C ARG A 397 -31.04 17.70 -60.42
N LEU A 398 -31.12 16.37 -60.27
CA LEU A 398 -30.11 15.42 -60.73
C LEU A 398 -30.74 14.60 -61.86
N ALA A 399 -30.34 14.84 -63.11
CA ALA A 399 -30.89 14.13 -64.28
C ALA A 399 -30.04 12.90 -64.62
N LEU A 400 -30.63 11.70 -64.64
CA LEU A 400 -29.95 10.46 -65.04
C LEU A 400 -29.45 10.53 -66.48
N SER A 401 -30.18 11.21 -67.36
CA SER A 401 -29.82 11.51 -68.75
C SER A 401 -28.54 12.34 -68.89
N SER A 402 -28.14 13.09 -67.84
CA SER A 402 -26.85 13.82 -67.82
C SER A 402 -25.64 12.93 -67.52
N ILE A 403 -25.88 11.64 -67.24
CA ILE A 403 -24.86 10.64 -66.90
C ILE A 403 -24.83 9.58 -68.00
N ALA A 404 -23.68 9.45 -68.66
CA ALA A 404 -23.44 8.42 -69.67
C ALA A 404 -23.65 7.00 -69.11
N GLU A 405 -23.88 6.02 -69.98
CA GLU A 405 -23.99 4.63 -69.57
C GLU A 405 -22.67 4.13 -68.95
N GLY A 406 -22.75 3.46 -67.79
CA GLY A 406 -21.58 3.14 -66.97
C GLY A 406 -20.91 4.36 -66.29
N GLY A 407 -21.49 5.55 -66.41
CA GLY A 407 -20.99 6.79 -65.82
C GLY A 407 -21.34 6.98 -64.34
N ARG A 408 -20.90 8.11 -63.79
CA ARG A 408 -21.01 8.47 -62.37
C ARG A 408 -21.25 9.97 -62.15
N ALA A 409 -21.80 10.30 -60.99
CA ALA A 409 -21.86 11.66 -60.45
C ALA A 409 -20.79 11.81 -59.35
N LEU A 410 -20.00 12.87 -59.42
CA LEU A 410 -18.91 13.18 -58.49
C LEU A 410 -19.39 14.14 -57.42
N PHE A 411 -18.99 13.89 -56.18
CA PHE A 411 -19.24 14.81 -55.08
C PHE A 411 -17.96 15.56 -54.70
N THR A 412 -18.11 16.82 -54.31
CA THR A 412 -17.03 17.64 -53.74
C THR A 412 -17.49 18.34 -52.48
N LEU A 413 -16.54 18.60 -51.57
CA LEU A 413 -16.82 19.27 -50.29
C LEU A 413 -15.78 20.36 -50.05
N ASP A 414 -16.25 21.60 -49.95
CA ASP A 414 -15.37 22.75 -49.66
C ASP A 414 -14.75 22.67 -48.26
N SER A 415 -13.79 23.56 -47.98
CA SER A 415 -13.17 23.60 -46.65
C SER A 415 -14.18 24.00 -45.57
N TRP A 416 -13.95 23.55 -44.33
CA TRP A 416 -14.78 23.87 -43.16
C TRP A 416 -13.93 24.29 -41.96
N PRO A 417 -14.52 24.97 -40.96
CA PRO A 417 -13.81 25.35 -39.75
C PRO A 417 -13.14 24.15 -39.07
N PHE A 418 -11.86 24.31 -38.70
CA PHE A 418 -11.03 23.28 -38.10
C PHE A 418 -10.76 22.04 -38.98
N LYS A 419 -10.93 22.09 -40.31
CA LYS A 419 -10.61 20.96 -41.20
C LYS A 419 -9.19 20.41 -40.95
N GLY A 420 -9.10 19.14 -40.59
CA GLY A 420 -7.89 18.45 -40.15
C GLY A 420 -7.80 17.04 -40.73
N THR A 421 -6.59 16.53 -40.96
CA THR A 421 -6.37 15.18 -41.51
C THR A 421 -6.62 14.05 -40.50
N ASP A 422 -6.85 14.41 -39.24
CA ASP A 422 -7.25 13.52 -38.14
C ASP A 422 -8.78 13.28 -38.08
N GLN A 423 -9.53 13.89 -39.00
CA GLN A 423 -10.99 13.77 -39.10
C GLN A 423 -11.43 12.69 -40.08
N PHE A 424 -12.67 12.23 -39.90
CA PHE A 424 -13.31 11.23 -40.75
C PHE A 424 -14.64 11.75 -41.26
N VAL A 425 -14.96 11.46 -42.53
CA VAL A 425 -16.19 11.90 -43.19
C VAL A 425 -17.00 10.69 -43.66
N ASN A 426 -18.31 10.73 -43.40
CA ASN A 426 -19.31 9.85 -43.97
C ASN A 426 -20.15 10.63 -44.97
N ILE A 427 -20.38 10.04 -46.14
CA ILE A 427 -21.32 10.56 -47.14
C ILE A 427 -22.24 9.43 -47.57
N GLU A 428 -23.53 9.69 -47.54
CA GLU A 428 -24.56 8.75 -47.94
C GLU A 428 -25.62 9.45 -48.79
N VAL A 429 -26.08 8.79 -49.85
CA VAL A 429 -27.24 9.22 -50.65
C VAL A 429 -28.44 8.45 -50.14
N ARG A 430 -29.45 9.17 -49.67
CA ARG A 430 -30.70 8.60 -49.14
C ARG A 430 -31.86 8.99 -50.05
N GLY A 431 -32.85 8.12 -50.15
CA GLY A 431 -34.06 8.35 -50.93
C GLY A 431 -34.99 7.16 -50.80
N VAL A 432 -35.95 7.02 -51.72
CA VAL A 432 -36.83 5.85 -51.78
C VAL A 432 -36.65 5.11 -53.09
N ASN A 433 -36.90 3.79 -53.10
CA ASN A 433 -37.03 3.01 -54.33
C ASN A 433 -38.48 3.10 -54.87
N ASP A 434 -38.76 2.42 -55.99
CA ASP A 434 -40.10 2.44 -56.61
C ASP A 434 -41.22 1.86 -55.73
N ALA A 435 -40.86 1.04 -54.72
CA ALA A 435 -41.77 0.51 -53.71
C ALA A 435 -41.93 1.44 -52.49
N ASP A 436 -41.46 2.69 -52.58
CA ASP A 436 -41.47 3.70 -51.53
C ASP A 436 -40.70 3.28 -50.25
N GLN A 437 -39.77 2.34 -50.36
CA GLN A 437 -38.91 1.90 -49.26
C GLN A 437 -37.63 2.71 -49.22
N LEU A 438 -37.17 3.07 -48.00
CA LEU A 438 -35.93 3.79 -47.78
C LEU A 438 -34.73 3.03 -48.38
N LEU A 439 -34.04 3.69 -49.31
CA LEU A 439 -32.78 3.24 -49.88
C LEU A 439 -31.66 4.17 -49.42
N ILE A 440 -30.53 3.59 -49.00
CA ILE A 440 -29.33 4.31 -48.62
C ILE A 440 -28.15 3.71 -49.40
N VAL A 441 -27.43 4.56 -50.12
CA VAL A 441 -26.20 4.18 -50.82
C VAL A 441 -25.02 4.92 -50.16
N PRO A 442 -24.11 4.22 -49.48
CA PRO A 442 -22.92 4.84 -48.93
C PRO A 442 -21.97 5.26 -50.06
N VAL A 443 -21.50 6.51 -50.01
CA VAL A 443 -20.52 7.09 -50.95
C VAL A 443 -19.13 7.08 -50.32
N LEU A 444 -19.04 7.56 -49.09
CA LEU A 444 -17.84 7.50 -48.26
C LEU A 444 -18.22 6.95 -46.88
N SER A 445 -17.41 6.04 -46.36
CA SER A 445 -17.56 5.45 -45.03
C SER A 445 -16.25 5.59 -44.28
N GLU A 446 -16.30 6.32 -43.17
CA GLU A 446 -15.18 6.67 -42.29
C GLU A 446 -13.94 7.11 -43.06
N HIS A 447 -14.15 7.93 -44.09
CA HIS A 447 -13.07 8.30 -44.99
C HIS A 447 -12.20 9.37 -44.33
N PRO A 448 -10.88 9.16 -44.18
CA PRO A 448 -10.00 10.15 -43.59
C PRO A 448 -9.95 11.40 -44.47
N VAL A 449 -9.94 12.57 -43.84
CA VAL A 449 -9.83 13.84 -44.55
C VAL A 449 -8.43 13.96 -45.17
N PRO A 450 -8.30 14.18 -46.49
CA PRO A 450 -7.01 14.07 -47.17
C PRO A 450 -6.08 15.28 -46.97
N SER A 451 -6.64 16.46 -46.67
CA SER A 451 -5.87 17.70 -46.52
C SER A 451 -6.64 18.78 -45.75
N THR A 452 -5.94 19.77 -45.22
CA THR A 452 -6.50 20.80 -44.32
C THR A 452 -7.11 22.02 -45.01
N GLY A 453 -6.72 22.36 -46.26
CA GLY A 453 -7.03 23.67 -46.85
C GLY A 453 -7.89 23.69 -48.13
N SER A 454 -7.89 22.61 -48.92
CA SER A 454 -8.53 22.61 -50.25
C SER A 454 -9.91 21.94 -50.25
N THR A 455 -10.73 22.22 -51.27
CA THR A 455 -11.92 21.40 -51.58
C THR A 455 -11.48 19.94 -51.73
N MET A 456 -12.17 19.03 -51.04
CA MET A 456 -11.89 17.59 -51.15
C MET A 456 -12.78 16.93 -52.20
N SER A 457 -12.23 15.94 -52.89
CA SER A 457 -13.03 14.96 -53.62
C SER A 457 -13.79 14.11 -52.61
N ALA A 458 -15.11 14.08 -52.74
CA ALA A 458 -16.04 13.53 -51.76
C ALA A 458 -16.70 12.23 -52.26
N GLY A 459 -15.97 11.49 -53.11
CA GLY A 459 -16.43 10.23 -53.69
C GLY A 459 -17.36 10.41 -54.89
N HIS A 460 -18.05 9.32 -55.25
CA HIS A 460 -18.97 9.31 -56.38
C HIS A 460 -20.09 8.29 -56.18
N ILE A 461 -21.18 8.47 -56.92
CA ILE A 461 -22.24 7.46 -57.04
C ILE A 461 -22.42 7.09 -58.51
N ASN A 462 -22.51 5.79 -58.80
CA ASN A 462 -22.66 5.30 -60.17
C ASN A 462 -24.10 5.47 -60.65
N LYS A 463 -24.28 5.61 -61.97
CA LYS A 463 -25.62 5.70 -62.58
C LYS A 463 -26.51 4.52 -62.22
N VAL A 464 -25.93 3.31 -62.20
CA VAL A 464 -26.64 2.07 -61.82
C VAL A 464 -27.18 2.11 -60.39
N ASP A 465 -26.48 2.78 -59.47
CA ASP A 465 -26.96 2.95 -58.11
C ASP A 465 -28.04 4.02 -58.01
N LEU A 466 -27.89 5.12 -58.77
CA LEU A 466 -28.90 6.17 -58.86
C LEU A 466 -30.22 5.64 -59.46
N GLN A 467 -30.16 4.72 -60.42
CA GLN A 467 -31.34 4.09 -61.04
C GLN A 467 -32.16 3.22 -60.08
N ARG A 468 -31.62 2.88 -58.91
CA ARG A 468 -32.36 2.13 -57.87
C ARG A 468 -33.29 3.03 -57.07
N PHE A 469 -33.11 4.35 -57.14
CA PHE A 469 -33.99 5.32 -56.51
C PHE A 469 -35.15 5.69 -57.45
N LYS A 470 -36.30 5.99 -56.85
CA LYS A 470 -37.53 6.38 -57.54
C LYS A 470 -37.35 7.71 -58.28
N VAL A 471 -37.58 7.71 -59.58
CA VAL A 471 -37.58 8.94 -60.39
C VAL A 471 -38.72 9.85 -59.95
N GLY A 472 -38.45 11.16 -59.85
CA GLY A 472 -39.36 12.17 -59.34
C GLY A 472 -39.32 12.35 -57.82
N ALA A 473 -38.64 11.48 -57.08
CA ALA A 473 -38.46 11.62 -55.63
C ALA A 473 -37.26 12.50 -55.28
N GLN A 474 -37.29 13.10 -54.09
CA GLN A 474 -36.17 13.86 -53.53
C GLN A 474 -35.12 12.92 -52.95
N LEU A 475 -33.85 13.17 -53.26
CA LEU A 475 -32.71 12.57 -52.61
C LEU A 475 -32.24 13.45 -51.45
N ASP A 476 -31.65 12.86 -50.42
CA ASP A 476 -30.93 13.52 -49.32
C ASP A 476 -29.48 13.05 -49.35
N ILE A 477 -28.58 13.87 -49.88
CA ILE A 477 -27.14 13.62 -49.82
C ILE A 477 -26.64 14.22 -48.51
N ARG A 478 -26.37 13.32 -47.57
CA ARG A 478 -26.04 13.65 -46.19
C ARG A 478 -24.56 13.48 -45.94
N VAL A 479 -23.95 14.51 -45.37
CA VAL A 479 -22.54 14.50 -44.95
C VAL A 479 -22.45 14.61 -43.43
N ARG A 480 -21.60 13.77 -42.85
CA ARG A 480 -21.27 13.79 -41.42
C ARG A 480 -19.76 13.77 -41.23
N VAL A 481 -19.26 14.53 -40.26
CA VAL A 481 -17.82 14.56 -39.89
C VAL A 481 -17.63 14.15 -38.43
N SER A 482 -16.57 13.41 -38.18
CA SER A 482 -16.07 13.11 -36.84
C SER A 482 -14.78 13.87 -36.58
N PHE A 483 -14.70 14.51 -35.40
CA PHE A 483 -13.50 15.22 -34.91
C PHE A 483 -12.76 14.47 -33.80
N ASP A 484 -13.28 13.34 -33.35
CA ASP A 484 -12.88 12.68 -32.09
C ASP A 484 -12.68 11.18 -32.29
N GLN A 485 -11.97 10.81 -33.36
CA GLN A 485 -11.67 9.41 -33.69
C GLN A 485 -12.92 8.53 -33.84
N LYS A 486 -13.95 9.05 -34.50
CA LYS A 486 -15.20 8.37 -34.89
C LYS A 486 -16.19 8.15 -33.74
N LEU A 487 -15.90 8.69 -32.56
CA LEU A 487 -16.77 8.57 -31.38
C LEU A 487 -18.07 9.37 -31.54
N SER A 488 -18.02 10.52 -32.19
CA SER A 488 -19.21 11.33 -32.48
C SER A 488 -19.19 11.95 -33.86
N TRP A 489 -20.37 12.29 -34.37
CA TRP A 489 -20.56 12.76 -35.74
C TRP A 489 -21.43 14.01 -35.77
N GLN A 490 -20.93 15.08 -36.40
CA GLN A 490 -21.67 16.31 -36.66
C GLN A 490 -22.15 16.34 -38.11
N THR A 491 -23.36 16.86 -38.33
CA THR A 491 -24.02 16.83 -39.64
C THR A 491 -23.84 18.15 -40.36
N PHE A 492 -23.50 18.08 -41.64
CA PHE A 492 -23.45 19.22 -42.54
C PHE A 492 -24.86 19.51 -43.06
N PRO A 493 -25.14 20.72 -43.56
CA PRO A 493 -26.32 20.96 -44.38
C PRO A 493 -26.41 19.97 -45.55
N SER A 494 -27.58 19.34 -45.72
CA SER A 494 -27.82 18.37 -46.81
C SER A 494 -27.96 19.03 -48.17
N LEU A 495 -27.51 18.34 -49.22
CA LEU A 495 -27.89 18.63 -50.60
C LEU A 495 -29.12 17.77 -50.96
N THR A 496 -30.22 18.40 -51.38
CA THR A 496 -31.51 17.70 -51.55
C THR A 496 -32.11 17.81 -52.97
N PRO A 497 -31.48 17.24 -54.00
CA PRO A 497 -31.95 17.35 -55.38
C PRO A 497 -33.11 16.38 -55.64
N THR A 498 -33.96 16.71 -56.59
CA THR A 498 -34.95 15.76 -57.12
C THR A 498 -34.32 14.93 -58.24
N LEU A 499 -34.53 13.61 -58.23
CA LEU A 499 -34.03 12.70 -59.26
C LEU A 499 -34.94 12.78 -60.50
N TYR A 500 -34.34 12.99 -61.68
CA TYR A 500 -35.05 13.02 -62.97
C TYR A 500 -34.45 11.99 -63.92
N SER A 501 -35.25 11.55 -64.90
CA SER A 501 -34.83 10.67 -65.99
C SER A 501 -33.81 11.31 -66.93
#